data_AF-A0A8W7P5Q1-F1
#
_entry.id   AF-A0A8W7P5Q1-F1
#
_cell.length_a   1.000
_cell.length_b   1.000
_cell.length_c   1.000
_cell.angle_alpha   90.00
_cell.angle_beta   90.00
_cell.angle_gamma   90.00
#
_symmetry.space_group_name_H-M   'P 1'
#
loop_
_entity.id
_entity.type
_entity.pdbx_description
1 polymer ?
#
loop_
_entity_poly.entity_id
_entity_poly.type
_entity_poly.pdbx_seq_one_letter_code
_entity_poly.pdbx_strand_id
1 'polypeptide(L)'
;MKPGYKDEMLSEEMSSLVPPGLQGKSDILFGNLHELYTFHNDIFLKDLENCISTTELVALCFVQRRDTFFRLYSYYCQNIPRSERLRETLVDTHLFLQECQKKLGHKLPLAAYLLKPVQRITKYQLLLKDLLKFSDTGTCSRELQKALDCMLVVLKCVNDSMHQIAITGFPADLSQQGELLMQDSFQVWTESKKDLRLRLKTQNRHIFLYQKAMLFCKQGSKTGHNKSTYQFKHWLQMSQIGLTESVRGDSRRFEVWLQGRQEVHTIQATTIEIKNKWVAEIKRVLLNQLEELKGEKIKQYGLNHKPLRHMTSWDVPQAVQGTPNRILSSDQQPPLQANGIGIGGMVGLAQDVVTRIAHMNDDSLLNATGISCSSSEHDNQESNAWSSDYSNSEDEFTTVEDSVVPGHKFVSLADYCAMGNSEVSMKEAEVVELLKVGCAGWWFVKVIATGLEGWAPAAYLEPVARKNSRLRSARSQDRLNDH
;
A
#
# COMPACT_ATOMS: atom_id res chain seq x y z
N MET A 1 -19.08 -36.67 -7.50
CA MET A 1 -18.00 -36.21 -6.59
C MET A 1 -17.90 -37.25 -5.47
N LYS A 2 -16.71 -37.71 -5.08
CA LYS A 2 -16.61 -38.57 -3.88
C LYS A 2 -16.92 -37.70 -2.64
N PRO A 3 -17.59 -38.23 -1.62
CA PRO A 3 -17.85 -37.48 -0.39
C PRO A 3 -16.52 -37.04 0.25
N GLY A 4 -16.43 -35.78 0.66
CA GLY A 4 -15.28 -35.21 1.35
C GLY A 4 -15.54 -35.02 2.85
N TYR A 5 -14.56 -34.47 3.57
CA TYR A 5 -14.68 -34.19 5.01
C TYR A 5 -15.91 -33.32 5.35
N LYS A 6 -16.28 -32.37 4.48
CA LYS A 6 -17.46 -31.51 4.68
C LYS A 6 -18.76 -32.33 4.58
N ASP A 7 -18.82 -33.29 3.68
CA ASP A 7 -19.98 -34.16 3.50
C ASP A 7 -20.11 -35.15 4.66
N GLU A 8 -18.98 -35.72 5.13
CA GLU A 8 -18.96 -36.56 6.32
C GLU A 8 -19.43 -35.81 7.56
N MET A 9 -19.02 -34.56 7.76
CA MET A 9 -19.52 -33.73 8.87
C MET A 9 -21.03 -33.48 8.84
N LEU A 10 -21.64 -33.52 7.66
CA LEU A 10 -23.07 -33.28 7.44
C LEU A 10 -23.86 -34.59 7.33
N SER A 11 -23.19 -35.74 7.31
CA SER A 11 -23.82 -37.05 7.21
C SER A 11 -24.56 -37.43 8.49
N GLU A 12 -25.71 -38.09 8.37
CA GLU A 12 -26.53 -38.51 9.54
C GLU A 12 -25.75 -39.43 10.50
N GLU A 13 -24.86 -40.27 9.96
CA GLU A 13 -24.03 -41.20 10.74
C GLU A 13 -23.00 -40.50 11.62
N MET A 14 -22.33 -39.46 11.10
CA MET A 14 -21.24 -38.78 11.80
C MET A 14 -21.69 -37.48 12.46
N SER A 15 -22.87 -36.94 12.12
CA SER A 15 -23.41 -35.70 12.67
C SER A 15 -23.53 -35.76 14.20
N SER A 16 -23.91 -36.92 14.74
CA SER A 16 -23.99 -37.19 16.18
C SER A 16 -22.63 -37.25 16.89
N LEU A 17 -21.54 -37.43 16.13
CA LEU A 17 -20.16 -37.53 16.60
C LEU A 17 -19.38 -36.22 16.39
N VAL A 18 -19.99 -35.19 15.77
CA VAL A 18 -19.35 -33.88 15.57
C VAL A 18 -19.15 -33.22 16.93
N PRO A 19 -17.91 -32.86 17.31
CA PRO A 19 -17.66 -32.20 18.59
C PRO A 19 -18.42 -30.87 18.70
N PRO A 20 -18.92 -30.49 19.90
CA PRO A 20 -19.69 -29.25 20.07
C PRO A 20 -18.94 -28.00 19.60
N GLY A 21 -17.60 -28.00 19.74
CA GLY A 21 -16.77 -26.90 19.29
C GLY A 21 -16.70 -26.74 17.76
N LEU A 22 -17.06 -27.77 17.01
CA LEU A 22 -17.03 -27.83 15.53
C LEU A 22 -18.42 -27.70 14.89
N GLN A 23 -19.48 -27.97 15.65
CA GLN A 23 -20.86 -27.91 15.17
C GLN A 23 -21.21 -26.50 14.66
N GLY A 24 -21.77 -26.42 13.44
CA GLY A 24 -22.11 -25.15 12.79
C GLY A 24 -20.90 -24.30 12.34
N LYS A 25 -19.66 -24.78 12.49
CA LYS A 25 -18.43 -24.04 12.11
C LYS A 25 -17.74 -24.60 10.86
N SER A 26 -18.46 -25.32 10.00
CA SER A 26 -17.93 -25.83 8.73
C SER A 26 -17.35 -24.72 7.86
N ASP A 27 -17.98 -23.55 7.84
CA ASP A 27 -17.55 -22.43 7.00
C ASP A 27 -16.28 -21.76 7.53
N ILE A 28 -16.00 -21.89 8.84
CA ILE A 28 -14.71 -21.49 9.41
C ILE A 28 -13.66 -22.56 9.13
N LEU A 29 -14.01 -23.85 9.24
CA LEU A 29 -13.06 -24.94 9.00
C LEU A 29 -12.58 -24.97 7.54
N PHE A 30 -13.49 -24.85 6.58
CA PHE A 30 -13.19 -24.95 5.15
C PHE A 30 -13.09 -23.60 4.44
N GLY A 31 -13.56 -22.49 5.04
CA GLY A 31 -13.64 -21.21 4.35
C GLY A 31 -14.50 -21.29 3.08
N ASN A 32 -14.08 -20.56 2.05
CA ASN A 32 -14.68 -20.60 0.71
C ASN A 32 -14.05 -21.68 -0.20
N LEU A 33 -13.57 -22.81 0.36
CA LEU A 33 -12.92 -23.87 -0.44
C LEU A 33 -13.80 -24.39 -1.58
N HIS A 34 -15.11 -24.45 -1.37
CA HIS A 34 -16.06 -24.87 -2.41
C HIS A 34 -16.08 -23.87 -3.58
N GLU A 35 -16.10 -22.57 -3.32
CA GLU A 35 -16.04 -21.55 -4.38
C GLU A 35 -14.73 -21.63 -5.17
N LEU A 36 -13.61 -21.85 -4.48
CA LEU A 36 -12.31 -22.08 -5.12
C LEU A 36 -12.36 -23.33 -6.02
N TYR A 37 -12.90 -24.43 -5.52
CA TYR A 37 -13.06 -25.66 -6.29
C TYR A 37 -13.91 -25.41 -7.55
N THR A 38 -15.10 -24.82 -7.40
CA THR A 38 -16.02 -24.54 -8.52
C THR A 38 -15.37 -23.62 -9.55
N PHE A 39 -14.72 -22.54 -9.13
CA PHE A 39 -13.98 -21.66 -10.04
C PHE A 39 -12.91 -22.43 -10.82
N HIS A 40 -12.11 -23.26 -10.13
CA HIS A 40 -11.05 -24.00 -10.79
C HIS A 40 -11.57 -25.12 -11.69
N ASN A 41 -12.58 -25.87 -11.25
CA ASN A 41 -13.13 -27.03 -11.97
C ASN A 41 -13.96 -26.61 -13.18
N ASP A 42 -14.83 -25.61 -13.01
CA ASP A 42 -15.85 -25.30 -14.00
C ASP A 42 -15.42 -24.23 -14.99
N ILE A 43 -14.44 -23.39 -14.62
CA ILE A 43 -13.99 -22.24 -15.42
C ILE A 43 -12.50 -22.39 -15.73
N PHE A 44 -11.63 -22.25 -14.73
CA PHE A 44 -10.20 -22.02 -15.00
C PHE A 44 -9.50 -23.23 -15.62
N LEU A 45 -9.82 -24.45 -15.21
CA LEU A 45 -9.26 -25.67 -15.81
C LEU A 45 -9.67 -25.80 -17.28
N LYS A 46 -10.95 -25.59 -17.59
CA LYS A 46 -11.46 -25.65 -18.96
C LYS A 46 -10.84 -24.57 -19.84
N ASP A 47 -10.71 -23.34 -19.32
CA ASP A 47 -10.01 -22.25 -20.00
C ASP A 47 -8.56 -22.65 -20.33
N LEU A 48 -7.83 -23.28 -19.38
CA LEU A 48 -6.47 -23.76 -19.62
C LEU A 48 -6.39 -24.92 -20.62
N GLU A 49 -7.30 -25.90 -20.54
CA GLU A 49 -7.36 -27.04 -21.47
C GLU A 49 -7.65 -26.58 -22.90
N ASN A 50 -8.56 -25.62 -23.07
CA ASN A 50 -8.90 -25.03 -24.36
C ASN A 50 -7.75 -24.20 -24.97
N CYS A 51 -6.82 -23.72 -24.13
CA CYS A 51 -5.70 -22.88 -24.54
C CYS A 51 -4.35 -23.64 -24.57
N ILE A 52 -4.35 -24.96 -24.39
CA ILE A 52 -3.12 -25.76 -24.23
C ILE A 52 -2.15 -25.66 -25.42
N SER A 53 -2.67 -25.43 -26.63
CA SER A 53 -1.89 -25.32 -27.85
C SER A 53 -1.32 -23.92 -28.11
N THR A 54 -1.65 -22.92 -27.28
CA THR A 54 -1.27 -21.51 -27.52
C THR A 54 -0.94 -20.80 -26.22
N THR A 55 0.35 -20.59 -25.98
CA THR A 55 0.90 -20.03 -24.74
C THR A 55 0.40 -18.61 -24.44
N GLU A 56 0.14 -17.79 -25.47
CA GLU A 56 -0.42 -16.45 -25.31
C GLU A 56 -1.83 -16.46 -24.72
N LEU A 57 -2.64 -17.45 -25.08
CA LEU A 57 -4.00 -17.60 -24.56
C LEU A 57 -3.97 -18.02 -23.08
N VAL A 58 -3.02 -18.88 -22.71
CA VAL A 58 -2.78 -19.22 -21.29
C VAL A 58 -2.46 -17.96 -20.49
N ALA A 59 -1.59 -17.08 -21.00
CA ALA A 59 -1.27 -15.82 -20.34
C ALA A 59 -2.52 -14.93 -20.14
N LEU A 60 -3.37 -14.86 -21.17
CA LEU A 60 -4.62 -14.09 -21.13
C LEU A 60 -5.60 -14.63 -20.07
N CYS A 61 -5.70 -15.95 -19.90
CA CYS A 61 -6.55 -16.56 -18.85
C CYS A 61 -6.20 -16.04 -17.44
N PHE A 62 -4.91 -15.85 -17.14
CA PHE A 62 -4.48 -15.29 -15.86
C PHE A 62 -4.85 -13.81 -15.72
N VAL A 63 -4.55 -13.00 -16.74
CA VAL A 63 -4.79 -11.56 -16.70
C VAL A 63 -6.29 -11.26 -16.58
N GLN A 64 -7.14 -11.94 -17.35
CA GLN A 64 -8.59 -11.72 -17.34
C GLN A 64 -9.27 -12.15 -16.02
N ARG A 65 -8.63 -13.00 -15.22
CA ARG A 65 -9.21 -13.54 -13.98
C ARG A 65 -8.55 -12.97 -12.73
N ARG A 66 -7.71 -11.94 -12.86
CA ARG A 66 -6.97 -11.29 -11.76
C ARG A 66 -7.84 -11.03 -10.53
N ASP A 67 -8.97 -10.33 -10.72
CA ASP A 67 -9.80 -9.90 -9.61
C ASP A 67 -10.52 -11.08 -8.92
N THR A 68 -10.88 -12.12 -9.71
CA THR A 68 -11.42 -13.37 -9.18
C THR A 68 -10.39 -14.12 -8.33
N PHE A 69 -9.15 -14.23 -8.83
CA PHE A 69 -8.05 -14.81 -8.06
C PHE A 69 -7.82 -14.06 -6.75
N PHE A 70 -7.70 -12.73 -6.83
CA PHE A 70 -7.51 -11.90 -5.65
C PHE A 70 -8.64 -12.10 -4.63
N ARG A 71 -9.91 -11.98 -5.05
CA ARG A 71 -11.07 -12.11 -4.16
C ARG A 71 -11.14 -13.49 -3.48
N LEU A 72 -11.07 -14.56 -4.26
CA LEU A 72 -11.24 -15.92 -3.74
C LEU A 72 -10.09 -16.32 -2.81
N TYR A 73 -8.84 -16.05 -3.20
CA TYR A 73 -7.68 -16.44 -2.40
C TYR A 73 -7.46 -15.50 -1.20
N SER A 74 -7.79 -14.22 -1.30
CA SER A 74 -7.75 -13.28 -0.16
C SER A 74 -8.69 -13.77 0.95
N TYR A 75 -9.95 -14.07 0.62
CA TYR A 75 -10.91 -14.60 1.59
C TYR A 75 -10.39 -15.91 2.22
N TYR A 76 -9.93 -16.86 1.40
CA TYR A 76 -9.45 -18.14 1.89
C TYR A 76 -8.27 -17.99 2.85
N CYS A 77 -7.23 -17.25 2.44
CA CYS A 77 -6.03 -17.03 3.22
C CYS A 77 -6.34 -16.33 4.56
N GLN A 78 -7.24 -15.35 4.57
CA GLN A 78 -7.68 -14.65 5.79
C GLN A 78 -8.42 -15.56 6.77
N ASN A 79 -9.02 -16.64 6.28
CA ASN A 79 -9.70 -17.63 7.09
C ASN A 79 -8.75 -18.72 7.63
N ILE A 80 -7.64 -19.02 6.96
CA ILE A 80 -6.75 -20.13 7.34
C ILE A 80 -6.30 -20.11 8.82
N PRO A 81 -5.86 -18.98 9.41
CA PRO A 81 -5.50 -18.95 10.83
C PRO A 81 -6.67 -19.28 11.77
N ARG A 82 -7.91 -18.95 11.37
CA ARG A 82 -9.12 -19.27 12.14
C ARG A 82 -9.45 -20.76 12.03
N SER A 83 -9.32 -21.33 10.83
CA SER A 83 -9.44 -22.78 10.59
C SER A 83 -8.40 -23.56 11.40
N GLU A 84 -7.15 -23.12 11.40
CA GLU A 84 -6.05 -23.76 12.14
C GLU A 84 -6.33 -23.77 13.65
N ARG A 85 -6.65 -22.60 14.23
CA ARG A 85 -7.06 -22.51 15.63
C ARG A 85 -8.21 -23.45 15.94
N LEU A 86 -9.25 -23.49 15.09
CA LEU A 86 -10.40 -24.36 15.31
C LEU A 86 -10.01 -25.86 15.36
N ARG A 87 -9.04 -26.28 14.55
CA ARG A 87 -8.53 -27.66 14.55
C ARG A 87 -7.66 -27.97 15.77
N GLU A 88 -6.96 -26.97 16.31
CA GLU A 88 -6.05 -27.12 17.46
C GLU A 88 -6.74 -26.95 18.82
N THR A 89 -7.88 -26.26 18.88
CA THR A 89 -8.48 -25.82 20.15
C THR A 89 -9.03 -26.99 20.99
N LEU A 90 -9.34 -28.15 20.39
CA LEU A 90 -10.00 -29.27 21.10
C LEU A 90 -9.43 -30.62 20.67
N VAL A 91 -9.09 -31.46 21.65
CA VAL A 91 -8.67 -32.86 21.46
C VAL A 91 -9.74 -33.64 20.69
N ASP A 92 -11.01 -33.45 21.02
CA ASP A 92 -12.14 -34.13 20.36
C ASP A 92 -12.27 -33.75 18.89
N THR A 93 -12.01 -32.47 18.54
CA THR A 93 -11.97 -32.02 17.13
C THR A 93 -10.89 -32.75 16.36
N HIS A 94 -9.72 -32.93 16.97
CA HIS A 94 -8.63 -33.65 16.31
C HIS A 94 -8.99 -35.13 16.08
N LEU A 95 -9.54 -35.81 17.09
CA LEU A 95 -9.96 -37.21 17.00
C LEU A 95 -11.06 -37.42 15.95
N PHE A 96 -12.07 -36.56 15.93
CA PHE A 96 -13.14 -36.62 14.92
C PHE A 96 -12.57 -36.50 13.49
N LEU A 97 -11.67 -35.55 13.25
CA LEU A 97 -11.05 -35.36 11.95
C LEU A 97 -10.17 -36.55 11.54
N GLN A 98 -9.52 -37.24 12.48
CA GLN A 98 -8.79 -38.48 12.21
C GLN A 98 -9.74 -39.62 11.81
N GLU A 99 -10.90 -39.75 12.44
CA GLU A 99 -11.90 -40.77 12.06
C GLU A 99 -12.45 -40.50 10.65
N CYS A 100 -12.75 -39.24 10.32
CA CYS A 100 -13.08 -38.86 8.94
C CYS A 100 -11.95 -39.21 7.96
N GLN A 101 -10.69 -38.99 8.36
CA GLN A 101 -9.53 -39.33 7.53
C GLN A 101 -9.46 -40.84 7.23
N LYS A 102 -9.68 -41.68 8.25
CA LYS A 102 -9.71 -43.14 8.12
C LYS A 102 -10.85 -43.60 7.21
N LYS A 103 -12.07 -43.08 7.42
CA LYS A 103 -13.25 -43.41 6.60
C LYS A 103 -13.07 -43.05 5.13
N LEU A 104 -12.44 -41.91 4.85
CA LEU A 104 -12.13 -41.45 3.50
C LEU A 104 -10.90 -42.13 2.88
N GLY A 105 -10.14 -42.91 3.65
CA GLY A 105 -8.91 -43.56 3.18
C GLY A 105 -7.79 -42.57 2.82
N HIS A 106 -7.77 -41.39 3.44
CA HIS A 106 -6.81 -40.34 3.12
C HIS A 106 -5.47 -40.56 3.82
N LYS A 107 -4.37 -40.49 3.06
CA LYS A 107 -3.00 -40.68 3.57
C LYS A 107 -2.46 -39.50 4.38
N LEU A 108 -3.00 -38.30 4.15
CA LEU A 108 -2.56 -37.06 4.78
C LEU A 108 -3.66 -36.52 5.70
N PRO A 109 -3.31 -35.78 6.76
CA PRO A 109 -4.29 -35.11 7.60
C PRO A 109 -5.01 -33.99 6.83
N LEU A 110 -6.24 -33.64 7.26
CA LEU A 110 -7.03 -32.55 6.66
C LEU A 110 -6.23 -31.24 6.53
N ALA A 111 -5.36 -30.94 7.50
CA ALA A 111 -4.50 -29.75 7.48
C ALA A 111 -3.65 -29.63 6.20
N ALA A 112 -3.11 -30.74 5.71
CA ALA A 112 -2.31 -30.75 4.49
C ALA A 112 -3.15 -30.44 3.23
N TYR A 113 -4.42 -30.86 3.20
CA TYR A 113 -5.32 -30.55 2.10
C TYR A 113 -5.78 -29.09 2.13
N LEU A 114 -6.06 -28.54 3.32
CA LEU A 114 -6.44 -27.14 3.48
C LEU A 114 -5.31 -26.17 3.14
N LEU A 115 -4.06 -26.63 3.11
CA LEU A 115 -2.92 -25.82 2.65
C LEU A 115 -2.80 -25.75 1.12
N LYS A 116 -3.46 -26.65 0.38
CA LYS A 116 -3.33 -26.74 -1.09
C LYS A 116 -3.67 -25.45 -1.82
N PRO A 117 -4.73 -24.67 -1.48
CA PRO A 117 -4.97 -23.40 -2.16
C PRO A 117 -3.83 -22.39 -1.95
N VAL A 118 -3.32 -22.25 -0.71
CA VAL A 118 -2.18 -21.36 -0.42
C VAL A 118 -0.93 -21.76 -1.22
N GLN A 119 -0.69 -23.06 -1.36
CA GLN A 119 0.38 -23.59 -2.21
C GLN A 119 0.09 -23.34 -3.70
N ARG A 120 -1.17 -23.46 -4.13
CA ARG A 120 -1.54 -23.35 -5.54
C ARG A 120 -1.34 -21.92 -6.05
N ILE A 121 -1.80 -20.92 -5.30
CA ILE A 121 -1.66 -19.52 -5.69
C ILE A 121 -0.19 -19.10 -5.80
N THR A 122 0.68 -19.60 -4.91
CA THR A 122 2.12 -19.33 -4.91
C THR A 122 2.87 -20.06 -6.03
N LYS A 123 2.31 -21.16 -6.57
CA LYS A 123 2.88 -21.91 -7.68
C LYS A 123 2.65 -21.26 -9.05
N TYR A 124 1.57 -20.50 -9.24
CA TYR A 124 1.26 -19.93 -10.56
C TYR A 124 2.36 -19.03 -11.11
N GLN A 125 2.94 -18.14 -10.27
CA GLN A 125 4.05 -17.30 -10.70
C GLN A 125 5.31 -18.10 -11.05
N LEU A 126 5.58 -19.22 -10.36
CA LEU A 126 6.72 -20.09 -10.68
C LEU A 126 6.53 -20.76 -12.04
N LEU A 127 5.33 -21.29 -12.29
CA LEU A 127 5.00 -21.95 -13.56
C LEU A 127 5.03 -20.97 -14.73
N LEU A 128 4.49 -19.76 -14.55
CA LEU A 128 4.55 -18.69 -15.57
C LEU A 128 5.99 -18.24 -15.84
N LYS A 129 6.81 -18.12 -14.79
CA LYS A 129 8.23 -17.81 -14.92
C LYS A 129 8.99 -18.91 -15.64
N ASP A 130 8.68 -20.18 -15.39
CA ASP A 130 9.30 -21.29 -16.09
C ASP A 130 8.85 -21.34 -17.55
N LEU A 131 7.57 -21.13 -17.86
CA LEU A 131 7.08 -20.99 -19.23
C LEU A 131 7.79 -19.86 -19.99
N LEU A 132 7.99 -18.72 -19.33
CA LEU A 132 8.69 -17.57 -19.92
C LEU A 132 10.15 -17.87 -20.28
N LYS A 133 10.84 -18.74 -19.53
CA LYS A 133 12.23 -19.14 -19.84
C LYS A 133 12.33 -19.94 -21.15
N PHE A 134 11.26 -20.66 -21.52
CA PHE A 134 11.23 -21.52 -22.69
C PHE A 134 10.45 -20.91 -23.87
N SER A 135 9.92 -19.70 -23.74
CA SER A 135 9.27 -18.98 -24.83
C SER A 135 10.30 -18.20 -25.65
N ASP A 136 10.20 -18.26 -26.98
CA ASP A 136 11.02 -17.44 -27.89
C ASP A 136 10.82 -15.94 -27.65
N THR A 137 11.83 -15.12 -27.99
CA THR A 137 11.89 -13.66 -27.77
C THR A 137 10.96 -12.85 -28.68
N GLY A 138 9.68 -13.23 -28.75
CA GLY A 138 8.63 -12.60 -29.53
C GLY A 138 7.47 -12.07 -28.68
N THR A 139 6.31 -11.90 -29.31
CA THR A 139 5.06 -11.42 -28.69
C THR A 139 4.58 -12.29 -27.53
N CYS A 140 4.84 -13.60 -27.60
CA CYS A 140 4.51 -14.58 -26.56
C CYS A 140 5.15 -14.25 -25.20
N SER A 141 6.44 -13.89 -25.22
CA SER A 141 7.19 -13.52 -24.02
C SER A 141 6.57 -12.30 -23.30
N ARG A 142 6.08 -11.33 -24.07
CA ARG A 142 5.45 -10.12 -23.49
C ARG A 142 4.13 -10.43 -22.78
N GLU A 143 3.26 -11.25 -23.37
CA GLU A 143 1.99 -11.59 -22.75
C GLU A 143 2.19 -12.48 -21.50
N LEU A 144 3.12 -13.43 -21.56
CA LEU A 144 3.53 -14.22 -20.39
C LEU A 144 4.11 -13.35 -19.27
N GLN A 145 4.94 -12.35 -19.60
CA GLN A 145 5.47 -11.42 -18.61
C GLN A 145 4.35 -10.64 -17.91
N LYS A 146 3.35 -10.15 -18.66
CA LYS A 146 2.17 -9.50 -18.06
C LYS A 146 1.39 -10.45 -17.14
N ALA A 147 1.22 -11.71 -17.52
CA ALA A 147 0.56 -12.72 -16.68
C ALA A 147 1.36 -13.01 -15.41
N LEU A 148 2.69 -13.10 -15.50
CA LEU A 148 3.57 -13.24 -14.35
C LEU A 148 3.45 -12.05 -13.40
N ASP A 149 3.55 -10.82 -13.92
CA ASP A 149 3.40 -9.59 -13.14
C ASP A 149 2.02 -9.52 -12.49
N CYS A 150 0.96 -9.90 -13.21
CA CYS A 150 -0.40 -10.00 -12.71
C CYS A 150 -0.48 -10.94 -11.48
N MET A 151 0.07 -12.15 -11.58
CA MET A 151 0.02 -13.11 -10.47
C MET A 151 0.92 -12.71 -9.29
N LEU A 152 2.03 -12.02 -9.55
CA LEU A 152 2.86 -11.43 -8.49
C LEU A 152 2.10 -10.32 -7.74
N VAL A 153 1.35 -9.48 -8.44
CA VAL A 153 0.47 -8.48 -7.83
C VAL A 153 -0.61 -9.15 -6.99
N VAL A 154 -1.30 -10.18 -7.52
CA VAL A 154 -2.31 -10.94 -6.74
C VAL A 154 -1.71 -11.50 -5.45
N LEU A 155 -0.54 -12.14 -5.52
CA LEU A 155 0.13 -12.69 -4.34
C LEU A 155 0.47 -11.60 -3.32
N LYS A 156 0.98 -10.47 -3.79
CA LYS A 156 1.26 -9.31 -2.95
C LYS A 156 -0.02 -8.81 -2.27
N CYS A 157 -1.09 -8.58 -3.02
CA CYS A 157 -2.37 -8.09 -2.47
C CYS A 157 -3.00 -9.08 -1.48
N VAL A 158 -2.95 -10.39 -1.75
CA VAL A 158 -3.40 -11.42 -0.81
C VAL A 158 -2.58 -11.36 0.48
N ASN A 159 -1.25 -11.28 0.37
CA ASN A 159 -0.38 -11.12 1.53
C ASN A 159 -0.68 -9.84 2.31
N ASP A 160 -0.81 -8.70 1.63
CA ASP A 160 -1.09 -7.41 2.25
C ASP A 160 -2.45 -7.42 2.98
N SER A 161 -3.46 -8.08 2.41
CA SER A 161 -4.76 -8.28 3.06
C SER A 161 -4.65 -9.06 4.40
N MET A 162 -3.68 -9.98 4.51
CA MET A 162 -3.43 -10.72 5.75
C MET A 162 -2.88 -9.84 6.87
N HIS A 163 -2.11 -8.81 6.51
CA HIS A 163 -1.59 -7.82 7.44
C HIS A 163 -2.66 -6.78 7.80
N GLN A 164 -3.50 -6.38 6.83
CA GLN A 164 -4.63 -5.46 7.04
C GLN A 164 -5.59 -5.95 8.13
N ILE A 165 -5.99 -7.23 8.10
CA ILE A 165 -6.88 -7.80 9.13
C ILE A 165 -6.22 -7.90 10.53
N ALA A 166 -4.91 -7.71 10.63
CA ALA A 166 -4.19 -7.74 11.90
C ALA A 166 -4.03 -6.33 12.51
N ILE A 167 -4.53 -5.28 11.85
CA ILE A 167 -4.57 -3.92 12.37
C ILE A 167 -5.69 -3.81 13.41
N THR A 168 -5.35 -3.24 14.57
CA THR A 168 -6.25 -3.07 15.72
C THR A 168 -6.22 -1.64 16.21
N GLY A 169 -7.35 -1.14 16.72
CA GLY A 169 -7.46 0.20 17.32
C GLY A 169 -7.48 1.37 16.34
N PHE A 170 -7.70 1.13 15.04
CA PHE A 170 -7.93 2.21 14.07
C PHE A 170 -9.37 2.75 14.27
N PRO A 171 -9.56 4.08 14.44
CA PRO A 171 -10.85 4.65 14.84
C PRO A 171 -11.89 4.74 13.71
N ALA A 172 -11.53 4.41 12.47
CA ALA A 172 -12.40 4.48 11.30
C ALA A 172 -12.46 3.15 10.56
N ASP A 173 -13.31 3.06 9.54
CA ASP A 173 -13.35 1.89 8.67
C ASP A 173 -12.17 1.92 7.68
N LEU A 174 -11.34 0.87 7.70
CA LEU A 174 -10.21 0.69 6.78
C LEU A 174 -10.68 0.61 5.32
N SER A 175 -11.90 0.11 5.07
CA SER A 175 -12.45 0.01 3.70
C SER A 175 -12.58 1.38 3.03
N GLN A 176 -12.76 2.44 3.82
CA GLN A 176 -12.96 3.81 3.32
C GLN A 176 -11.64 4.48 2.88
N GLN A 177 -10.50 3.92 3.29
CA GLN A 177 -9.17 4.47 2.97
C GLN A 177 -8.71 4.11 1.54
N GLY A 178 -9.50 3.32 0.83
CA GLY A 178 -9.19 2.82 -0.52
C GLY A 178 -8.33 1.56 -0.47
N GLU A 179 -7.72 1.23 -1.60
CA GLU A 179 -6.85 0.06 -1.73
C GLU A 179 -5.56 0.20 -0.89
N LEU A 180 -5.14 -0.90 -0.26
CA LEU A 180 -3.83 -1.01 0.38
C LEU A 180 -2.75 -1.20 -0.69
N LEU A 181 -1.88 -0.21 -0.84
CA LEU A 181 -0.87 -0.13 -1.89
C LEU A 181 0.45 -0.77 -1.46
N MET A 182 0.91 -0.50 -0.23
CA MET A 182 2.17 -1.04 0.30
C MET A 182 2.12 -1.20 1.83
N GLN A 183 2.88 -2.14 2.37
CA GLN A 183 3.17 -2.24 3.79
C GLN A 183 4.60 -2.74 4.02
N ASP A 184 5.28 -2.17 5.02
CA ASP A 184 6.65 -2.53 5.38
C ASP A 184 6.97 -2.02 6.80
N SER A 185 8.07 -2.52 7.37
CA SER A 185 8.55 -2.08 8.70
C SER A 185 9.71 -1.11 8.56
N PHE A 186 9.66 0.00 9.28
CA PHE A 186 10.62 1.10 9.21
C PHE A 186 11.07 1.57 10.59
N GLN A 187 12.26 2.16 10.63
CA GLN A 187 12.64 3.07 11.71
C GLN A 187 12.13 4.47 11.35
N VAL A 188 11.39 5.08 12.27
CA VAL A 188 10.74 6.38 12.08
C VAL A 188 11.19 7.34 13.17
N TRP A 189 11.59 8.55 12.76
CA TRP A 189 11.77 9.69 13.66
C TRP A 189 10.66 10.69 13.36
N THR A 190 10.00 11.19 14.40
CA THR A 190 8.97 12.22 14.26
C THR A 190 9.46 13.49 14.91
N GLU A 191 9.41 14.58 14.17
CA GLU A 191 9.68 15.93 14.65
C GLU A 191 8.41 16.76 14.52
N SER A 192 7.97 17.41 15.60
CA SER A 192 6.80 18.29 15.61
C SER A 192 7.18 19.67 16.12
N LYS A 193 6.74 20.72 15.42
CA LYS A 193 6.91 22.11 15.87
C LYS A 193 6.09 22.41 17.14
N LYS A 194 4.96 21.72 17.34
CA LYS A 194 4.04 21.93 18.49
C LYS A 194 4.44 21.12 19.71
N ASP A 195 4.95 19.91 19.49
CA ASP A 195 5.34 19.01 20.57
C ASP A 195 6.85 18.74 20.54
N LEU A 196 7.60 19.60 21.24
CA LEU A 196 9.04 19.48 21.40
C LEU A 196 9.46 18.18 22.13
N ARG A 197 8.53 17.50 22.82
CA ARG A 197 8.81 16.23 23.53
C ARG A 197 8.86 15.02 22.60
N LEU A 198 8.32 15.12 21.39
CA LEU A 198 8.45 14.07 20.36
C LEU A 198 9.88 13.97 19.78
N ARG A 199 10.79 14.90 20.15
CA ARG A 199 12.15 14.96 19.62
C ARG A 199 12.90 13.62 19.72
N LEU A 200 13.29 13.13 18.54
CA LEU A 200 14.43 12.24 18.26
C LEU A 200 14.38 10.80 18.79
N LYS A 201 13.31 10.33 19.42
CA LYS A 201 13.22 8.90 19.75
C LYS A 201 12.93 8.11 18.48
N THR A 202 13.89 7.28 18.06
CA THR A 202 13.67 6.32 16.98
C THR A 202 12.56 5.34 17.37
N GLN A 203 11.61 5.15 16.47
CA GLN A 203 10.44 4.30 16.66
C GLN A 203 10.39 3.24 15.57
N ASN A 204 10.31 1.97 15.96
CA ASN A 204 9.94 0.92 15.02
C ASN A 204 8.43 1.02 14.73
N ARG A 205 8.10 1.29 13.48
CA ARG A 205 6.72 1.37 13.00
C ARG A 205 6.54 0.48 11.79
N HIS A 206 5.45 -0.26 11.78
CA HIS A 206 4.95 -0.92 10.58
C HIS A 206 3.98 0.04 9.91
N ILE A 207 4.27 0.42 8.67
CA ILE A 207 3.54 1.45 7.95
C ILE A 207 2.67 0.79 6.89
N PHE A 208 1.42 1.22 6.78
CA PHE A 208 0.49 0.82 5.73
C PHE A 208 0.16 2.04 4.86
N LEU A 209 0.41 1.96 3.57
CA LEU A 209 0.08 3.01 2.61
C LEU A 209 -1.20 2.65 1.85
N TYR A 210 -2.27 3.42 2.10
CA TYR A 210 -3.52 3.36 1.36
C TYR A 210 -3.62 4.52 0.37
N GLN A 211 -4.60 4.46 -0.53
CA GLN A 211 -4.88 5.54 -1.49
C GLN A 211 -5.19 6.89 -0.80
N LYS A 212 -5.86 6.87 0.37
CA LYS A 212 -6.28 8.09 1.08
C LYS A 212 -5.54 8.35 2.39
N ALA A 213 -4.84 7.36 2.94
CA ALA A 213 -4.17 7.49 4.23
C ALA A 213 -2.88 6.67 4.32
N MET A 214 -1.95 7.15 5.16
CA MET A 214 -0.74 6.43 5.56
C MET A 214 -0.82 6.13 7.06
N LEU A 215 -0.91 4.86 7.43
CA LEU A 215 -1.09 4.43 8.83
C LEU A 215 0.23 4.00 9.44
N PHE A 216 0.52 4.48 10.65
CA PHE A 216 1.68 4.11 11.45
C PHE A 216 1.22 3.22 12.60
N CYS A 217 1.68 1.97 12.58
CA CYS A 217 1.34 0.98 13.59
C CYS A 217 2.57 0.51 14.37
N LYS A 218 2.38 0.15 15.63
CA LYS A 218 3.37 -0.60 16.41
C LYS A 218 3.10 -2.09 16.21
N GLN A 219 4.07 -2.83 15.71
CA GLN A 219 4.00 -4.28 15.65
C GLN A 219 4.07 -4.84 17.08
N GLY A 220 3.06 -5.61 17.48
CA GLY A 220 2.98 -6.28 18.78
C GLY A 220 4.02 -7.39 18.91
N SER A 221 4.45 -7.64 20.15
CA SER A 221 5.32 -8.78 20.47
C SER A 221 4.54 -10.09 20.33
N LYS A 222 5.22 -11.13 19.82
CA LYS A 222 4.72 -12.50 19.73
C LYS A 222 4.49 -13.04 21.16
N THR A 223 3.29 -12.89 21.69
CA THR A 223 2.89 -13.57 22.93
C THR A 223 1.89 -14.66 22.56
N GLY A 224 2.32 -15.92 22.63
CA GLY A 224 1.49 -17.14 22.51
C GLY A 224 0.81 -17.36 21.14
N HIS A 225 1.20 -18.43 20.42
CA HIS A 225 0.57 -18.95 19.20
C HIS A 225 0.14 -17.88 18.15
N ASN A 226 1.15 -17.37 17.43
CA ASN A 226 1.08 -16.81 16.07
C ASN A 226 0.03 -15.73 15.72
N LYS A 227 0.40 -14.44 15.86
CA LYS A 227 0.45 -13.46 14.73
C LYS A 227 1.10 -12.14 15.16
N SER A 228 1.77 -11.47 14.23
CA SER A 228 2.14 -10.04 14.37
C SER A 228 0.86 -9.21 14.33
N THR A 229 0.34 -8.78 15.47
CA THR A 229 -0.75 -7.79 15.53
C THR A 229 -0.18 -6.40 15.32
N TYR A 230 -0.91 -5.52 14.63
CA TYR A 230 -0.49 -4.15 14.41
C TYR A 230 -1.39 -3.23 15.23
N GLN A 231 -0.83 -2.63 16.28
CA GLN A 231 -1.54 -1.66 17.08
C GLN A 231 -1.43 -0.29 16.43
N PHE A 232 -2.55 0.29 16.02
CA PHE A 232 -2.62 1.64 15.49
C PHE A 232 -1.97 2.66 16.46
N LYS A 233 -1.24 3.63 15.92
CA LYS A 233 -0.62 4.73 16.68
C LYS A 233 -0.91 6.10 16.09
N HIS A 234 -0.80 6.23 14.79
CA HIS A 234 -0.94 7.52 14.12
C HIS A 234 -1.31 7.32 12.65
N TRP A 235 -1.87 8.34 12.00
CA TRP A 235 -2.15 8.32 10.56
C TRP A 235 -1.96 9.70 9.95
N LEU A 236 -1.61 9.71 8.67
CA LEU A 236 -1.52 10.91 7.86
C LEU A 236 -2.49 10.80 6.68
N GLN A 237 -3.23 11.86 6.40
CA GLN A 237 -4.11 11.91 5.23
C GLN A 237 -3.28 12.23 3.98
N MET A 238 -3.41 11.42 2.93
CA MET A 238 -2.58 11.56 1.72
C MET A 238 -2.76 12.93 1.03
N SER A 239 -3.91 13.58 1.18
CA SER A 239 -4.16 14.91 0.62
C SER A 239 -3.43 16.05 1.33
N GLN A 240 -2.74 15.78 2.44
CA GLN A 240 -2.09 16.79 3.28
C GLN A 240 -0.57 16.56 3.42
N ILE A 241 -0.06 15.44 2.88
CA ILE A 241 1.36 15.13 2.99
C ILE A 241 2.19 15.80 1.89
N GLY A 242 3.40 16.18 2.23
CA GLY A 242 4.49 16.41 1.29
C GLY A 242 5.58 15.34 1.45
N LEU A 243 6.45 15.24 0.44
CA LEU A 243 7.46 14.19 0.33
C LEU A 243 8.85 14.80 0.11
N THR A 244 9.86 14.33 0.82
CA THR A 244 11.25 14.64 0.50
C THR A 244 11.98 13.34 0.21
N GLU A 245 12.36 13.15 -1.05
CA GLU A 245 12.83 11.86 -1.56
C GLU A 245 14.19 11.46 -1.00
N SER A 246 15.05 12.43 -0.70
CA SER A 246 16.42 12.17 -0.28
C SER A 246 16.76 13.05 0.90
N VAL A 247 17.20 12.41 1.97
CA VAL A 247 17.67 13.08 3.19
C VAL A 247 19.19 13.07 3.19
N ARG A 248 19.81 14.22 3.50
CA ARG A 248 21.28 14.32 3.59
C ARG A 248 21.81 13.35 4.66
N GLY A 249 22.81 12.55 4.30
CA GLY A 249 23.50 11.64 5.22
C GLY A 249 23.09 10.17 5.18
N ASP A 250 21.92 9.80 4.62
CA ASP A 250 21.52 8.39 4.44
C ASP A 250 20.62 8.22 3.22
N SER A 251 21.10 7.48 2.21
CA SER A 251 20.38 7.24 0.95
C SER A 251 19.14 6.36 1.08
N ARG A 252 18.96 5.68 2.23
CA ARG A 252 17.79 4.86 2.55
C ARG A 252 16.69 5.63 3.26
N ARG A 253 16.89 6.93 3.52
CA ARG A 253 15.92 7.79 4.19
C ARG A 253 15.15 8.64 3.21
N PHE A 254 13.88 8.83 3.52
CA PHE A 254 12.98 9.79 2.91
C PHE A 254 12.11 10.40 4.00
N GLU A 255 11.49 11.55 3.74
CA GLU A 255 10.61 12.21 4.71
C GLU A 255 9.21 12.35 4.16
N VAL A 256 8.23 12.09 5.01
CA VAL A 256 6.84 12.47 4.80
C VAL A 256 6.47 13.49 5.84
N TRP A 257 5.88 14.61 5.45
CA TRP A 257 5.65 15.72 6.35
C TRP A 257 4.32 16.41 6.07
N LEU A 258 3.73 17.05 7.07
CA LEU A 258 2.47 17.80 6.95
C LEU A 258 2.73 19.26 6.55
N GLN A 259 1.68 19.94 6.06
CA GLN A 259 1.74 21.33 5.57
C GLN A 259 2.58 22.25 6.48
N GLY A 260 3.47 23.04 5.87
CA GLY A 260 4.37 23.93 6.62
C GLY A 260 5.49 23.21 7.39
N ARG A 261 5.74 21.93 7.07
CA ARG A 261 6.63 21.03 7.84
C ARG A 261 6.36 21.10 9.35
N GLN A 262 5.09 21.23 9.74
CA GLN A 262 4.69 21.29 11.16
C GLN A 262 4.95 19.96 11.87
N GLU A 263 4.82 18.86 11.13
CA GLU A 263 5.17 17.51 11.54
C GLU A 263 5.97 16.84 10.43
N VAL A 264 7.12 16.27 10.76
CA VAL A 264 8.03 15.60 9.82
C VAL A 264 8.31 14.19 10.33
N HIS A 265 8.04 13.20 9.47
CA HIS A 265 8.37 11.81 9.71
C HIS A 265 9.53 11.41 8.80
N THR A 266 10.74 11.31 9.37
CA THR A 266 11.89 10.74 8.67
C THR A 266 11.79 9.22 8.75
N ILE A 267 11.69 8.56 7.60
CA ILE A 267 11.48 7.12 7.47
C ILE A 267 12.74 6.49 6.87
N GLN A 268 13.34 5.54 7.58
CA GLN A 268 14.50 4.79 7.10
C GLN A 268 14.09 3.38 6.69
N ALA A 269 14.24 3.08 5.40
CA ALA A 269 14.04 1.75 4.84
C ALA A 269 15.21 0.80 5.16
N THR A 270 14.94 -0.50 5.11
CA THR A 270 15.97 -1.53 5.25
C THR A 270 16.96 -1.52 4.09
N THR A 271 16.46 -1.32 2.86
CA THR A 271 17.26 -1.21 1.63
C THR A 271 16.86 -0.01 0.78
N ILE A 272 17.75 0.41 -0.14
CA ILE A 272 17.49 1.54 -1.04
C ILE A 272 16.40 1.21 -2.06
N GLU A 273 16.25 -0.06 -2.45
CA GLU A 273 15.23 -0.53 -3.36
C GLU A 273 13.84 -0.39 -2.74
N ILE A 274 13.69 -0.72 -1.46
CA ILE A 274 12.43 -0.53 -0.73
C ILE A 274 12.11 0.96 -0.63
N LYS A 275 13.09 1.79 -0.27
CA LYS A 275 12.93 3.25 -0.25
C LYS A 275 12.46 3.79 -1.61
N ASN A 276 13.10 3.38 -2.70
CA ASN A 276 12.74 3.84 -4.05
C ASN A 276 11.33 3.40 -4.45
N LYS A 277 10.92 2.16 -4.11
CA LYS A 277 9.55 1.69 -4.34
C LYS A 277 8.52 2.51 -3.58
N TRP A 278 8.77 2.80 -2.29
CA TRP A 278 7.87 3.61 -1.45
C TRP A 278 7.76 5.05 -1.96
N VAL A 279 8.90 5.68 -2.28
CA VAL A 279 8.92 7.03 -2.84
C VAL A 279 8.15 7.10 -4.16
N ALA A 280 8.35 6.13 -5.06
CA ALA A 280 7.64 6.08 -6.34
C ALA A 280 6.12 5.90 -6.14
N GLU A 281 5.71 5.04 -5.22
CA GLU A 281 4.30 4.78 -4.96
C GLU A 281 3.60 5.97 -4.29
N ILE A 282 4.24 6.62 -3.30
CA ILE A 282 3.71 7.85 -2.67
C ILE A 282 3.54 8.95 -3.73
N LYS A 283 4.55 9.16 -4.59
CA LYS A 283 4.45 10.10 -5.72
C LYS A 283 3.28 9.78 -6.63
N ARG A 284 3.11 8.50 -6.99
CA ARG A 284 2.01 8.05 -7.86
C ARG A 284 0.65 8.39 -7.23
N VAL A 285 0.48 8.19 -5.93
CA VAL A 285 -0.76 8.55 -5.23
C VAL A 285 -1.00 10.06 -5.25
N LEU A 286 0.02 10.86 -4.95
CA LEU A 286 -0.08 12.33 -4.97
C LEU A 286 -0.42 12.86 -6.37
N LEU A 287 0.18 12.27 -7.41
CA LEU A 287 -0.08 12.63 -8.80
C LEU A 287 -1.50 12.24 -9.24
N ASN A 288 -1.95 11.03 -8.91
CA ASN A 288 -3.31 10.59 -9.21
C ASN A 288 -4.35 11.51 -8.57
N GLN A 289 -4.10 11.94 -7.33
CA GLN A 289 -4.95 12.94 -6.69
C GLN A 289 -5.00 14.23 -7.52
N LEU A 290 -3.86 14.76 -7.98
CA LEU A 290 -3.83 15.95 -8.84
C LEU A 290 -4.63 15.77 -10.15
N GLU A 291 -4.54 14.60 -10.78
CA GLU A 291 -5.26 14.30 -12.02
C GLU A 291 -6.77 14.26 -11.83
N GLU A 292 -7.27 13.66 -10.74
CA GLU A 292 -8.69 13.66 -10.38
C GLU A 292 -9.21 15.11 -10.24
N LEU A 293 -8.42 16.00 -9.62
CA LEU A 293 -8.79 17.42 -9.49
C LEU A 293 -8.87 18.16 -10.84
N LYS A 294 -8.00 17.80 -11.80
CA LYS A 294 -8.04 18.37 -13.15
C LYS A 294 -9.28 17.88 -13.90
N GLY A 295 -9.60 16.59 -13.79
CA GLY A 295 -10.78 15.98 -14.40
C GLY A 295 -12.09 16.59 -13.89
N GLU A 296 -12.19 16.86 -12.59
CA GLU A 296 -13.36 17.53 -11.99
C GLU A 296 -13.49 18.98 -12.44
N LYS A 297 -12.38 19.73 -12.55
CA LYS A 297 -12.40 21.09 -13.08
C LYS A 297 -12.82 21.15 -14.54
N ILE A 298 -12.32 20.24 -15.39
CA ILE A 298 -12.74 20.17 -16.81
C ILE A 298 -14.25 19.89 -16.91
N LYS A 299 -14.79 19.00 -16.08
CA LYS A 299 -16.25 18.75 -16.02
C LYS A 299 -17.05 19.98 -15.55
N GLN A 300 -16.53 20.75 -14.59
CA GLN A 300 -17.14 22.01 -14.14
C GLN A 300 -17.09 23.12 -15.22
N TYR A 301 -16.02 23.22 -16.01
CA TYR A 301 -15.96 24.15 -17.14
C TYR A 301 -16.87 23.74 -18.30
N GLY A 302 -17.11 22.43 -18.51
CA GLY A 302 -18.04 21.93 -19.52
C GLY A 302 -19.53 22.20 -19.21
N LEU A 303 -19.90 22.37 -17.93
CA LEU A 303 -21.27 22.67 -17.51
C LEU A 303 -21.61 24.18 -17.55
N ASN A 304 -20.60 25.05 -17.59
CA ASN A 304 -20.78 26.52 -17.49
C ASN A 304 -20.67 27.28 -18.83
N HIS A 305 -20.43 26.60 -19.95
CA HIS A 305 -20.44 27.23 -21.27
C HIS A 305 -21.61 26.73 -22.12
N LYS A 306 -22.60 27.61 -22.35
CA LYS A 306 -23.57 27.46 -23.43
C LYS A 306 -22.81 27.31 -24.75
N PRO A 307 -23.14 26.33 -25.62
CA PRO A 307 -22.49 26.23 -26.91
C PRO A 307 -22.82 27.47 -27.73
N LEU A 308 -21.78 28.21 -28.13
CA LEU A 308 -21.92 29.29 -29.09
C LEU A 308 -22.46 28.70 -30.40
N ARG A 309 -23.58 29.25 -30.86
CA ARG A 309 -24.24 28.84 -32.10
C ARG A 309 -23.27 28.92 -33.28
N HIS A 310 -23.25 27.84 -34.07
CA HIS A 310 -22.76 27.83 -35.44
C HIS A 310 -23.28 29.06 -36.20
N MET A 311 -22.36 29.87 -36.72
CA MET A 311 -22.64 30.77 -37.83
C MET A 311 -21.84 30.29 -39.03
N THR A 312 -22.58 29.79 -40.01
CA THR A 312 -22.15 29.53 -41.38
C THR A 312 -21.70 30.83 -42.05
N SER A 313 -20.71 30.71 -42.94
CA SER A 313 -20.86 31.02 -44.38
C SER A 313 -19.71 31.85 -44.97
N TRP A 314 -19.06 31.29 -45.99
CA TRP A 314 -19.05 31.75 -47.40
C TRP A 314 -17.77 31.30 -48.12
N ASP A 315 -17.99 30.86 -49.36
CA ASP A 315 -17.12 30.14 -50.30
C ASP A 315 -15.82 30.85 -50.74
N VAL A 316 -14.79 30.08 -51.12
CA VAL A 316 -13.87 30.38 -52.24
C VAL A 316 -13.36 29.06 -52.89
N PRO A 317 -13.22 28.96 -54.24
CA PRO A 317 -13.17 27.70 -55.00
C PRO A 317 -11.77 27.18 -55.39
N GLN A 318 -11.74 25.93 -55.90
CA GLN A 318 -10.58 25.20 -56.44
C GLN A 318 -10.04 25.75 -57.78
N ALA A 319 -8.71 25.75 -57.95
CA ALA A 319 -7.96 25.42 -59.19
C ALA A 319 -6.43 25.55 -58.96
N VAL A 320 -5.58 24.51 -59.11
CA VAL A 320 -4.84 24.03 -60.31
C VAL A 320 -3.32 24.26 -60.19
N GLN A 321 -2.57 23.14 -60.19
CA GLN A 321 -1.21 22.84 -60.69
C GLN A 321 0.05 23.67 -60.27
N GLY A 322 1.13 22.92 -59.95
CA GLY A 322 2.50 23.36 -60.19
C GLY A 322 3.57 22.81 -59.23
N THR A 323 4.17 21.66 -59.54
CA THR A 323 5.57 21.30 -59.16
C THR A 323 6.53 21.90 -60.22
N PRO A 324 7.83 22.22 -59.98
CA PRO A 324 8.82 21.22 -59.50
C PRO A 324 10.10 21.69 -58.75
N ASN A 325 10.80 20.67 -58.17
CA ASN A 325 12.26 20.47 -58.04
C ASN A 325 13.17 21.40 -57.18
N ARG A 326 13.78 20.86 -56.11
CA ARG A 326 15.17 20.29 -56.04
C ARG A 326 15.58 19.95 -54.58
N ILE A 327 15.82 18.68 -54.24
CA ILE A 327 17.12 17.97 -54.01
C ILE A 327 18.06 18.61 -52.95
N LEU A 328 18.32 17.92 -51.82
CA LEU A 328 19.65 17.45 -51.34
C LEU A 328 19.62 16.83 -49.91
N SER A 329 20.08 15.57 -49.82
CA SER A 329 20.94 14.94 -48.77
C SER A 329 20.54 14.98 -47.27
N SER A 330 20.93 14.07 -46.36
CA SER A 330 21.61 12.77 -46.32
C SER A 330 21.40 12.23 -44.89
N ASP A 331 21.41 10.90 -44.74
CA ASP A 331 21.96 10.11 -43.62
C ASP A 331 21.44 10.15 -42.17
N GLN A 332 21.07 8.92 -41.76
CA GLN A 332 21.57 8.14 -40.61
C GLN A 332 21.29 8.64 -39.17
N GLN A 333 20.41 7.89 -38.50
CA GLN A 333 20.42 7.72 -37.05
C GLN A 333 20.96 6.32 -36.68
N PRO A 334 21.94 6.20 -35.76
CA PRO A 334 22.33 4.94 -35.15
C PRO A 334 21.45 4.61 -33.91
N PRO A 335 21.43 3.33 -33.47
CA PRO A 335 20.53 2.85 -32.42
C PRO A 335 21.10 3.11 -31.01
N LEU A 336 20.22 3.41 -30.05
CA LEU A 336 20.57 3.47 -28.64
C LEU A 336 20.32 2.12 -27.96
N GLN A 337 21.38 1.62 -27.33
CA GLN A 337 21.48 0.41 -26.53
C GLN A 337 20.61 0.53 -25.26
N ALA A 338 19.76 -0.48 -25.02
CA ALA A 338 19.08 -0.68 -23.75
C ALA A 338 19.96 -1.55 -22.85
N ASN A 339 20.54 -0.96 -21.80
CA ASN A 339 21.21 -1.69 -20.74
C ASN A 339 20.16 -2.33 -19.81
N GLY A 340 20.20 -3.67 -19.73
CA GLY A 340 19.34 -4.46 -18.85
C GLY A 340 19.67 -4.25 -17.37
N ILE A 341 18.63 -4.07 -16.56
CA ILE A 341 18.71 -4.07 -15.09
C ILE A 341 18.35 -5.48 -14.61
N GLY A 342 19.31 -6.13 -13.96
CA GLY A 342 19.21 -7.51 -13.46
C GLY A 342 18.14 -7.70 -12.38
N ILE A 343 17.24 -8.66 -12.60
CA ILE A 343 16.20 -9.08 -11.67
C ILE A 343 16.79 -10.11 -10.69
N GLY A 344 17.62 -9.64 -9.75
CA GLY A 344 18.26 -10.48 -8.72
C GLY A 344 17.49 -10.59 -7.40
N GLY A 345 16.50 -9.72 -7.14
CA GLY A 345 15.95 -9.53 -5.79
C GLY A 345 14.62 -10.22 -5.46
N MET A 346 13.90 -10.81 -6.43
CA MET A 346 12.52 -11.30 -6.22
C MET A 346 12.40 -12.77 -5.82
N VAL A 347 13.52 -13.49 -5.73
CA VAL A 347 13.52 -14.93 -5.36
C VAL A 347 13.38 -15.13 -3.84
N GLY A 348 13.68 -14.11 -3.03
CA GLY A 348 13.61 -14.19 -1.56
C GLY A 348 12.20 -14.13 -0.95
N LEU A 349 11.25 -13.47 -1.61
CA LEU A 349 9.90 -13.23 -1.05
C LEU A 349 8.99 -14.47 -1.14
N ALA A 350 9.18 -15.30 -2.17
CA ALA A 350 8.46 -16.58 -2.30
C ALA A 350 8.96 -17.61 -1.27
N GLN A 351 10.24 -17.52 -0.88
CA GLN A 351 10.83 -18.38 0.14
C GLN A 351 10.27 -18.01 1.52
N ASP A 352 10.09 -16.73 1.85
CA ASP A 352 9.58 -16.32 3.18
C ASP A 352 8.15 -16.79 3.48
N VAL A 353 7.28 -16.91 2.47
CA VAL A 353 5.91 -17.45 2.65
C VAL A 353 5.93 -18.97 2.80
N VAL A 354 6.85 -19.66 2.12
CA VAL A 354 6.99 -21.12 2.19
C VAL A 354 7.75 -21.55 3.45
N THR A 355 8.81 -20.84 3.84
CA THR A 355 9.65 -21.13 5.02
C THR A 355 8.91 -20.87 6.34
N ARG A 356 7.97 -19.91 6.36
CA ARG A 356 7.09 -19.69 7.54
C ARG A 356 5.99 -20.74 7.70
N ILE A 357 5.72 -21.52 6.65
CA ILE A 357 4.74 -22.62 6.65
C ILE A 357 5.43 -23.99 6.76
N ALA A 358 6.70 -24.11 6.35
CA ALA A 358 7.46 -25.35 6.36
C ALA A 358 8.15 -25.70 7.70
N HIS A 359 8.24 -24.76 8.65
CA HIS A 359 9.01 -24.96 9.89
C HIS A 359 8.33 -25.79 11.00
N MET A 360 7.25 -26.52 10.69
CA MET A 360 6.52 -27.35 11.68
C MET A 360 6.57 -28.85 11.34
N ASN A 361 7.47 -29.26 10.44
CA ASN A 361 7.45 -30.63 9.91
C ASN A 361 8.63 -31.52 10.33
N ASP A 362 9.37 -31.16 11.38
CA ASP A 362 10.38 -32.05 11.95
C ASP A 362 10.49 -31.85 13.47
N ASP A 363 9.85 -32.74 14.21
CA ASP A 363 10.35 -33.35 15.45
C ASP A 363 9.27 -34.27 16.02
N SER A 364 9.33 -35.53 15.60
CA SER A 364 8.64 -36.65 16.21
C SER A 364 9.30 -37.05 17.52
N LEU A 365 8.47 -37.19 18.56
CA LEU A 365 8.45 -38.28 19.56
C LEU A 365 9.81 -38.75 20.12
N LEU A 366 10.03 -38.51 21.42
CA LEU A 366 10.37 -39.50 22.46
C LEU A 366 10.81 -38.79 23.76
N ASN A 367 9.92 -38.73 24.76
CA ASN A 367 10.14 -39.34 26.09
C ASN A 367 9.13 -38.81 27.11
N ALA A 368 8.34 -39.75 27.62
CA ALA A 368 7.66 -39.63 28.88
C ALA A 368 8.67 -39.79 30.02
N THR A 369 8.57 -38.93 31.04
CA THR A 369 8.70 -39.29 32.45
C THR A 369 8.23 -38.09 33.26
N GLY A 370 7.30 -38.36 34.17
CA GLY A 370 6.64 -37.32 34.97
C GLY A 370 7.55 -36.73 36.04
N ILE A 371 7.13 -35.59 36.57
CA ILE A 371 7.23 -35.18 37.97
C ILE A 371 6.17 -34.08 38.16
N SER A 372 5.34 -34.28 39.17
CA SER A 372 4.42 -33.34 39.78
C SER A 372 5.15 -32.20 40.47
N CYS A 373 4.57 -30.99 40.50
CA CYS A 373 4.54 -30.14 41.70
C CYS A 373 3.62 -28.92 41.53
N SER A 374 3.04 -28.56 42.67
CA SER A 374 1.96 -27.65 42.97
C SER A 374 2.39 -26.18 43.19
N SER A 375 1.38 -25.34 43.50
CA SER A 375 1.43 -24.04 44.22
C SER A 375 2.02 -22.85 43.45
N SER A 376 1.53 -21.61 43.55
CA SER A 376 0.49 -20.98 44.37
C SER A 376 0.16 -19.60 43.77
N GLU A 377 -1.07 -19.16 43.99
CA GLU A 377 -1.59 -17.82 43.73
C GLU A 377 -0.84 -16.77 44.57
N HIS A 378 -0.66 -15.57 44.04
CA HIS A 378 -0.56 -14.34 44.83
C HIS A 378 -1.01 -13.14 44.00
N ASP A 379 -2.20 -12.63 44.38
CA ASP A 379 -2.69 -11.30 44.06
C ASP A 379 -1.70 -10.23 44.54
N ASN A 380 -1.55 -9.16 43.77
CA ASN A 380 -1.29 -7.85 44.36
C ASN A 380 -1.90 -6.75 43.50
N GLN A 381 -2.96 -6.19 44.06
CA GLN A 381 -3.72 -5.04 43.62
C GLN A 381 -3.18 -3.84 44.39
N GLU A 382 -2.60 -2.86 43.72
CA GLU A 382 -2.41 -1.52 44.29
C GLU A 382 -2.84 -0.43 43.30
N SER A 383 -3.98 0.14 43.66
CA SER A 383 -4.49 1.44 43.30
C SER A 383 -3.54 2.56 43.72
N ASN A 384 -3.29 3.53 42.83
CA ASN A 384 -2.92 4.87 43.26
C ASN A 384 -3.63 5.91 42.38
N ALA A 385 -4.63 6.53 43.01
CA ALA A 385 -5.44 7.62 42.52
C ALA A 385 -4.76 8.96 42.85
N TRP A 386 -4.51 9.80 41.85
CA TRP A 386 -4.20 11.22 42.06
C TRP A 386 -5.24 12.08 41.33
N SER A 387 -6.03 12.76 42.16
CA SER A 387 -7.03 13.81 41.88
C SER A 387 -6.34 15.10 41.39
N SER A 388 -6.82 15.72 40.31
CA SER A 388 -7.66 16.93 40.21
C SER A 388 -6.92 18.26 40.06
N ASP A 389 -7.60 19.13 39.30
CA ASP A 389 -7.52 20.58 39.22
C ASP A 389 -6.51 21.20 38.24
N TYR A 390 -7.00 21.65 37.08
CA TYR A 390 -6.73 23.01 36.61
C TYR A 390 -7.93 23.60 35.87
N SER A 391 -8.16 24.86 36.20
CA SER A 391 -9.26 25.74 35.86
C SER A 391 -9.15 26.34 34.45
N ASN A 392 -10.32 26.58 33.87
CA ASN A 392 -10.73 27.38 32.71
C ASN A 392 -9.74 28.42 32.13
N SER A 393 -9.47 28.36 30.82
CA SER A 393 -9.47 29.54 29.94
C SER A 393 -10.04 29.16 28.58
N GLU A 394 -11.18 29.77 28.24
CA GLU A 394 -11.75 29.74 26.90
C GLU A 394 -10.88 30.65 26.02
N ASP A 395 -9.89 30.09 25.33
CA ASP A 395 -9.14 30.80 24.31
C ASP A 395 -9.67 30.41 22.92
N GLU A 396 -10.35 31.39 22.35
CA GLU A 396 -10.92 31.50 21.01
C GLU A 396 -10.02 30.89 19.92
N PHE A 397 -10.56 29.88 19.23
CA PHE A 397 -9.96 29.22 18.08
C PHE A 397 -9.84 30.20 16.90
N THR A 398 -8.67 30.80 16.71
CA THR A 398 -8.34 31.45 15.43
C THR A 398 -7.83 30.40 14.46
N THR A 399 -8.71 29.93 13.59
CA THR A 399 -8.38 29.16 12.39
C THR A 399 -7.36 29.93 11.54
N VAL A 400 -6.21 29.31 11.26
CA VAL A 400 -5.22 29.81 10.29
C VAL A 400 -5.70 29.64 8.83
N GLU A 401 -6.96 29.24 8.62
CA GLU A 401 -7.55 29.10 7.28
C GLU A 401 -7.91 30.46 6.64
N ASP A 402 -8.01 31.56 7.41
CA ASP A 402 -8.56 32.84 6.92
C ASP A 402 -7.55 33.77 6.21
N SER A 403 -6.30 33.36 5.97
CA SER A 403 -5.29 34.27 5.39
C SER A 403 -4.66 33.86 4.05
N VAL A 404 -5.11 32.77 3.40
CA VAL A 404 -4.51 32.31 2.12
C VAL A 404 -5.24 32.96 0.94
N VAL A 405 -4.82 34.17 0.57
CA VAL A 405 -5.39 34.91 -0.57
C VAL A 405 -4.45 34.81 -1.79
N PRO A 406 -4.97 34.59 -3.02
CA PRO A 406 -4.19 34.75 -4.24
C PRO A 406 -3.39 36.06 -4.26
N GLY A 407 -2.14 36.01 -4.69
CA GLY A 407 -1.15 37.10 -4.65
C GLY A 407 -0.23 37.07 -3.42
N HIS A 408 -0.46 36.20 -2.43
CA HIS A 408 0.49 36.01 -1.34
C HIS A 408 1.74 35.25 -1.81
N LYS A 409 2.89 35.66 -1.25
CA LYS A 409 4.17 35.00 -1.51
C LYS A 409 4.44 33.93 -0.47
N PHE A 410 4.88 32.78 -0.95
CA PHE A 410 5.25 31.62 -0.17
C PHE A 410 6.69 31.25 -0.48
N VAL A 411 7.35 30.57 0.45
CA VAL A 411 8.69 30.00 0.26
C VAL A 411 8.57 28.48 0.18
N SER A 412 9.31 27.89 -0.75
CA SER A 412 9.42 26.45 -0.92
C SER A 412 10.26 25.85 0.21
N LEU A 413 9.71 24.83 0.88
CA LEU A 413 10.32 24.16 2.02
C LEU A 413 11.25 22.99 1.64
N ALA A 414 11.17 22.53 0.40
CA ALA A 414 11.96 21.40 -0.10
C ALA A 414 12.01 21.42 -1.63
N ASP A 415 12.93 20.67 -2.20
CA ASP A 415 12.96 20.43 -3.64
C ASP A 415 11.71 19.64 -4.07
N TYR A 416 11.04 20.15 -5.11
CA TYR A 416 9.93 19.52 -5.79
C TYR A 416 10.24 19.43 -7.28
N CYS A 417 10.26 18.23 -7.84
CA CYS A 417 10.44 18.01 -9.27
C CYS A 417 9.08 17.77 -9.92
N ALA A 418 8.69 18.65 -10.85
CA ALA A 418 7.50 18.47 -11.66
C ALA A 418 7.55 17.14 -12.42
N MET A 419 6.50 16.34 -12.31
CA MET A 419 6.38 15.03 -12.94
C MET A 419 5.54 15.08 -14.22
N GLY A 420 4.74 16.13 -14.40
CA GLY A 420 3.91 16.36 -15.58
C GLY A 420 3.94 17.80 -16.08
N ASN A 421 3.48 18.00 -17.32
CA ASN A 421 3.60 19.27 -18.06
C ASN A 421 2.83 20.46 -17.44
N SER A 422 1.94 20.19 -16.50
CA SER A 422 1.11 21.19 -15.82
C SER A 422 1.67 21.61 -14.45
N GLU A 423 2.71 20.94 -13.99
CA GLU A 423 3.34 21.19 -12.70
C GLU A 423 4.54 22.11 -12.87
N VAL A 424 4.97 22.71 -11.76
CA VAL A 424 6.18 23.55 -11.75
C VAL A 424 7.17 23.00 -10.74
N SER A 425 8.42 22.82 -11.17
CA SER A 425 9.51 22.42 -10.29
C SER A 425 9.90 23.59 -9.39
N MET A 426 10.25 23.30 -8.14
CA MET A 426 10.69 24.27 -7.15
C MET A 426 11.93 23.74 -6.44
N LYS A 427 12.87 24.60 -6.09
CA LYS A 427 13.98 24.28 -5.20
C LYS A 427 13.70 24.76 -3.78
N GLU A 428 14.31 24.10 -2.79
CA GLU A 428 14.29 24.55 -1.40
C GLU A 428 14.69 26.04 -1.32
N ALA A 429 13.91 26.81 -0.54
CA ALA A 429 14.03 28.26 -0.36
C ALA A 429 13.64 29.16 -1.55
N GLU A 430 13.12 28.63 -2.66
CA GLU A 430 12.57 29.48 -3.74
C GLU A 430 11.25 30.15 -3.33
N VAL A 431 11.07 31.40 -3.77
CA VAL A 431 9.82 32.14 -3.52
C VAL A 431 8.85 31.91 -4.66
N VAL A 432 7.60 31.59 -4.31
CA VAL A 432 6.50 31.45 -5.25
C VAL A 432 5.36 32.39 -4.90
N GLU A 433 4.60 32.81 -5.89
CA GLU A 433 3.36 33.56 -5.72
C GLU A 433 2.18 32.62 -5.93
N LEU A 434 1.26 32.60 -4.97
CA LEU A 434 0.03 31.81 -5.07
C LEU A 434 -0.93 32.48 -6.03
N LEU A 435 -1.25 31.83 -7.14
CA LEU A 435 -2.22 32.32 -8.12
C LEU A 435 -3.63 31.76 -7.85
N LYS A 436 -3.71 30.50 -7.41
CA LYS A 436 -4.99 29.84 -7.12
C LYS A 436 -4.84 28.71 -6.11
N VAL A 437 -5.68 28.71 -5.08
CA VAL A 437 -5.86 27.54 -4.20
C VAL A 437 -6.65 26.47 -4.96
N GLY A 438 -6.07 25.29 -5.13
CA GLY A 438 -6.78 24.12 -5.64
C GLY A 438 -7.33 23.25 -4.52
N CYS A 439 -7.69 22.01 -4.85
CA CYS A 439 -8.24 21.02 -3.94
C CYS A 439 -7.16 20.00 -3.53
N ALA A 440 -7.46 19.17 -2.53
CA ALA A 440 -6.58 18.10 -2.02
C ALA A 440 -5.09 18.51 -1.85
N GLY A 441 -4.85 19.71 -1.33
CA GLY A 441 -3.49 20.18 -1.04
C GLY A 441 -2.67 20.60 -2.25
N TRP A 442 -3.27 20.87 -3.41
CA TRP A 442 -2.56 21.38 -4.60
C TRP A 442 -2.87 22.83 -4.90
N TRP A 443 -1.84 23.65 -5.08
CA TRP A 443 -1.94 25.08 -5.38
C TRP A 443 -1.33 25.40 -6.75
N PHE A 444 -1.93 26.34 -7.48
CA PHE A 444 -1.38 26.87 -8.71
C PHE A 444 -0.52 28.08 -8.36
N VAL A 445 0.77 28.01 -8.68
CA VAL A 445 1.76 28.98 -8.23
C VAL A 445 2.65 29.45 -9.38
N LYS A 446 3.22 30.63 -9.20
CA LYS A 446 4.26 31.19 -10.08
C LYS A 446 5.58 31.21 -9.34
N VAL A 447 6.60 30.53 -9.87
CA VAL A 447 7.96 30.59 -9.30
C VAL A 447 8.57 31.94 -9.67
N ILE A 448 8.89 32.77 -8.68
CA ILE A 448 9.35 34.15 -8.92
C ILE A 448 10.70 34.18 -9.64
N ALA A 449 11.59 33.23 -9.34
CA ALA A 449 12.94 33.19 -9.91
C ALA A 449 12.93 32.84 -11.41
N THR A 450 12.03 31.95 -11.85
CA THR A 450 12.00 31.42 -13.22
C THR A 450 10.85 31.99 -14.05
N GLY A 451 9.85 32.59 -13.39
CA GLY A 451 8.62 33.07 -14.03
C GLY A 451 7.66 31.96 -14.46
N LEU A 452 8.01 30.69 -14.24
CA LEU A 452 7.18 29.55 -14.63
C LEU A 452 5.97 29.39 -13.72
N GLU A 453 4.85 28.99 -14.32
CA GLU A 453 3.57 28.80 -13.64
C GLU A 453 3.16 27.34 -13.74
N GLY A 454 2.62 26.79 -12.66
CA GLY A 454 2.17 25.40 -12.63
C GLY A 454 1.59 24.99 -11.29
N TRP A 455 1.07 23.77 -11.25
CA TRP A 455 0.61 23.14 -10.01
C TRP A 455 1.80 22.69 -9.17
N ALA A 456 1.75 23.01 -7.88
CA ALA A 456 2.67 22.54 -6.87
C ALA A 456 1.88 22.12 -5.61
N PRO A 457 2.34 21.12 -4.84
CA PRO A 457 1.65 20.75 -3.62
C PRO A 457 1.81 21.85 -2.58
N ALA A 458 0.68 22.34 -2.06
CA ALA A 458 0.57 23.34 -0.99
C ALA A 458 1.39 23.01 0.25
N ALA A 459 1.56 21.71 0.50
CA ALA A 459 2.39 21.22 1.58
C ALA A 459 3.80 21.85 1.51
N TYR A 460 4.38 22.01 0.31
CA TYR A 460 5.75 22.50 0.11
C TYR A 460 5.90 23.99 0.38
N LEU A 461 4.81 24.70 0.69
CA LEU A 461 4.77 26.15 0.71
C LEU A 461 4.47 26.67 2.12
N GLU A 462 5.30 27.59 2.59
CA GLU A 462 5.07 28.34 3.83
C GLU A 462 4.93 29.84 3.53
N PRO A 463 3.99 30.56 4.15
CA PRO A 463 3.86 32.00 3.94
C PRO A 463 5.18 32.72 4.23
N VAL A 464 5.60 33.62 3.34
CA VAL A 464 6.73 34.50 3.64
C VAL A 464 6.28 35.46 4.73
N ALA A 465 6.77 35.25 5.96
CA ALA A 465 6.48 36.16 7.07
C ALA A 465 6.86 37.58 6.68
N ARG A 466 5.88 38.48 6.62
CA ARG A 466 6.13 39.92 6.48
C ARG A 466 6.93 40.34 7.70
N LYS A 467 8.25 40.49 7.57
CA LYS A 467 9.03 41.27 8.54
C LYS A 467 8.43 42.67 8.53
N ASN A 468 7.57 42.96 9.51
CA ASN A 468 7.23 44.34 9.84
C ASN A 468 8.57 45.05 10.07
N SER A 469 8.88 45.99 9.20
CA SER A 469 10.02 46.88 9.26
C SER A 469 9.88 47.85 10.44
N ARG A 470 9.90 47.32 11.67
CA ARG A 470 9.97 48.11 12.91
C ARG A 470 10.99 47.52 13.88
N LEU A 471 12.16 47.11 13.38
CA LEU A 471 13.36 46.89 14.20
C LEU A 471 14.61 47.33 13.40
N ARG A 472 14.65 48.63 13.06
CA ARG A 472 15.87 49.36 12.69
C ARG A 472 15.86 50.72 13.40
N SER A 473 15.93 50.71 14.74
CA SER A 473 16.30 51.88 15.54
C SER A 473 16.52 51.53 17.02
N ALA A 474 17.35 50.51 17.32
CA ALA A 474 17.72 50.20 18.71
C ALA A 474 19.11 49.57 18.85
N ARG A 475 20.08 49.97 18.02
CA ARG A 475 21.50 49.58 18.18
C ARG A 475 22.49 50.66 17.73
N SER A 476 22.30 51.92 18.15
CA SER A 476 23.37 52.93 18.02
C SER A 476 23.45 53.96 19.15
N GLN A 477 22.97 53.64 20.35
CA GLN A 477 23.26 54.39 21.56
C GLN A 477 23.41 53.38 22.69
N ASP A 478 24.64 52.95 22.92
CA ASP A 478 25.14 52.38 24.20
C ASP A 478 26.63 52.03 24.01
N ARG A 479 27.43 53.06 23.79
CA ARG A 479 28.89 53.07 24.04
C ARG A 479 29.32 54.51 24.29
N LEU A 480 29.02 55.01 25.48
CA LEU A 480 29.68 56.15 26.15
C LEU A 480 29.10 56.22 27.56
N ASN A 481 29.63 55.38 28.45
CA ASN A 481 29.81 55.60 29.89
C ASN A 481 30.24 54.27 30.51
N ASP A 482 31.53 54.12 30.78
CA ASP A 482 32.05 53.90 32.14
C ASP A 482 33.53 53.51 32.08
N HIS A 483 34.32 54.38 32.73
CA HIS A 483 35.68 54.26 33.26
C HIS A 483 36.86 53.94 32.34
#